data_AF-A0A4Q1JN54-F1
#
_entry.id   AF-A0A4Q1JN54-F1
#
_cell.length_a   1.000
_cell.length_b   1.000
_cell.length_c   1.000
_cell.angle_alpha   90.00
_cell.angle_beta   90.00
_cell.angle_gamma   90.00
#
_symmetry.space_group_name_H-M   'P 1'
#
loop_
_entity.id
_entity.type
_entity.pdbx_description
1 polymer ?
#
loop_
_entity_poly.entity_id
_entity_poly.type
_entity_poly.pdbx_seq_one_letter_code
_entity_poly.pdbx_strand_id
1 'polypeptide(L)'
;MMNCITNESIQRFIDCETNLDESVLIKNHLSKCEQCASRVEAQQKLADDIKLALSEHQENYIEIPKINIPHQINRRRPVLKMRMIYALSAACLLSFFVLTFPNKGDFDQDEITMLESFDDDFDANLPVDQQKMMIHVVDPTGKVTEFHVK
;
A
#
# COMPACT_ATOMS: atom_id res chain seq x y z
N MET A 1 6.07 -42.53 21.82
CA MET A 1 6.79 -41.62 22.73
C MET A 1 6.54 -40.20 22.24
N MET A 2 6.00 -39.32 23.09
CA MET A 2 5.88 -37.89 22.76
C MET A 2 7.29 -37.27 22.81
N ASN A 3 7.60 -36.40 21.85
CA ASN A 3 8.84 -35.63 21.87
C ASN A 3 8.85 -34.70 23.10
N CYS A 4 10.04 -34.48 23.66
CA CYS A 4 10.24 -33.47 24.71
C CYS A 4 9.89 -32.08 24.18
N ILE A 5 9.47 -31.18 25.06
CA ILE A 5 9.18 -29.78 24.72
C ILE A 5 10.46 -29.02 24.35
N THR A 6 10.34 -28.09 23.38
CA THR A 6 11.44 -27.27 22.87
C THR A 6 11.74 -26.10 23.81
N ASN A 7 12.96 -25.55 23.75
CA ASN A 7 13.31 -24.36 24.56
C ASN A 7 12.38 -23.18 24.29
N GLU A 8 12.01 -22.95 23.02
CA GLU A 8 11.09 -21.90 22.63
C GLU A 8 9.72 -22.05 23.30
N SER A 9 9.17 -23.28 23.34
CA SER A 9 7.89 -23.53 24.02
C SER A 9 7.98 -23.33 25.54
N ILE A 10 9.15 -23.60 26.15
CA ILE A 10 9.38 -23.34 27.57
C ILE A 10 9.41 -21.84 27.83
N GLN A 11 10.14 -21.06 27.01
CA GLN A 11 10.21 -19.60 27.16
C GLN A 11 8.84 -18.96 27.03
N ARG A 12 8.10 -19.28 25.96
CA ARG A 12 6.73 -18.78 25.77
C ARG A 12 5.81 -19.14 26.95
N PHE A 13 6.01 -20.32 27.55
CA PHE A 13 5.25 -20.71 28.74
C PHE A 13 5.60 -19.90 29.99
N ILE A 14 6.90 -19.62 30.21
CA ILE A 14 7.38 -18.79 31.32
C ILE A 14 6.90 -17.34 31.17
N ASP A 15 6.93 -16.80 29.95
CA ASP A 15 6.54 -15.42 29.63
C ASP A 15 5.01 -15.23 29.51
N CYS A 16 4.22 -16.29 29.77
CA CYS A 16 2.76 -16.31 29.65
C CYS A 16 2.23 -16.00 28.22
N GLU A 17 3.02 -16.32 27.19
CA GLU A 17 2.69 -16.13 25.76
C GLU A 17 2.08 -17.37 25.09
N THR A 18 1.74 -18.40 25.88
CA THR A 18 1.01 -19.58 25.40
C THR A 18 -0.49 -19.36 25.42
N ASN A 19 -1.20 -19.87 24.41
CA ASN A 19 -2.66 -19.94 24.47
C ASN A 19 -3.12 -20.99 25.51
N LEU A 20 -4.43 -21.00 25.83
CA LEU A 20 -4.97 -21.86 26.89
C LEU A 20 -4.72 -23.34 26.62
N ASP A 21 -4.91 -23.80 25.39
CA ASP A 21 -4.71 -25.20 24.99
C ASP A 21 -3.23 -25.62 25.07
N GLU A 22 -2.31 -24.79 24.58
CA GLU A 22 -0.86 -24.98 24.70
C GLU A 22 -0.43 -25.06 26.17
N SER A 23 -0.95 -24.17 27.00
CA SER A 23 -0.62 -24.15 28.44
C SER A 23 -1.05 -25.44 29.15
N VAL A 24 -2.20 -26.01 28.79
CA VAL A 24 -2.72 -27.27 29.34
C VAL A 24 -1.87 -28.44 28.86
N LEU A 25 -1.51 -28.47 27.56
CA LEU A 25 -0.65 -29.51 27.00
C LEU A 25 0.74 -29.52 27.64
N ILE A 26 1.34 -28.34 27.83
CA ILE A 26 2.64 -28.20 28.48
C ILE A 26 2.55 -28.65 29.93
N LYS A 27 1.56 -28.19 30.72
CA LYS A 27 1.35 -28.64 32.11
C LYS A 27 1.18 -30.16 32.22
N ASN A 28 0.41 -30.76 31.30
CA ASN A 28 0.23 -32.21 31.24
C ASN A 28 1.51 -32.97 30.84
N HIS A 29 2.40 -32.34 30.07
CA HIS A 29 3.70 -32.92 29.75
C HIS A 29 4.67 -32.82 30.93
N LEU A 30 4.72 -31.66 31.60
CA LEU A 30 5.58 -31.42 32.75
C LEU A 30 5.27 -32.36 33.92
N SER A 31 4.00 -32.76 34.10
CA SER A 31 3.62 -33.76 35.12
C SER A 31 4.09 -35.18 34.81
N LYS A 32 4.52 -35.46 33.58
CA LYS A 32 4.93 -36.79 33.10
C LYS A 32 6.40 -36.88 32.71
N CYS A 33 7.08 -35.74 32.54
CA CYS A 33 8.45 -35.66 32.04
C CYS A 33 9.33 -34.82 32.98
N GLU A 34 10.00 -35.49 33.91
CA GLU A 34 10.90 -34.85 34.91
C GLU A 34 12.05 -34.07 34.26
N GLN A 35 12.56 -34.52 33.13
CA GLN A 35 13.62 -33.82 32.39
C GLN A 35 13.14 -32.46 31.87
N CYS A 36 11.89 -32.38 31.40
CA CYS A 36 11.34 -31.12 30.94
C CYS A 36 10.96 -30.23 32.13
N ALA A 37 10.42 -30.81 33.22
CA ALA A 37 10.13 -30.09 34.45
C ALA A 37 11.38 -29.40 35.04
N SER A 38 12.49 -30.11 35.16
CA SER A 38 13.75 -29.53 35.66
C SER A 38 14.32 -28.45 34.74
N ARG A 39 14.16 -28.58 33.41
CA ARG A 39 14.54 -27.54 32.45
C ARG A 39 13.71 -26.26 32.60
N VAL A 40 12.40 -26.38 32.81
CA VAL A 40 11.54 -25.22 33.07
C VAL A 40 11.97 -24.52 34.36
N GLU A 41 12.16 -25.29 35.43
CA GLU A 41 12.57 -24.75 36.73
C GLU A 41 13.92 -24.03 36.65
N ALA A 42 14.91 -24.61 35.96
CA ALA A 42 16.22 -23.99 35.76
C ALA A 42 16.14 -22.67 34.98
N GLN A 43 15.33 -22.61 33.92
CA GLN A 43 15.14 -21.39 33.14
C GLN A 43 14.39 -20.31 33.92
N GLN A 44 13.39 -20.70 34.71
CA GLN A 44 12.63 -19.78 35.54
C GLN A 44 13.51 -19.18 36.64
N LYS A 45 14.33 -20.00 37.29
CA LYS A 45 15.31 -19.53 38.27
C LYS A 45 16.31 -18.55 37.67
N LEU A 46 16.85 -18.86 36.49
CA LEU A 46 17.75 -17.94 35.77
C LEU A 46 17.08 -16.59 35.47
N ALA A 47 15.83 -16.61 35.01
CA ALA A 47 15.09 -15.39 34.73
C ALA A 47 14.88 -14.53 35.99
N ASP A 48 14.60 -15.18 37.12
CA ASP A 48 14.41 -14.48 38.40
C ASP A 48 15.74 -13.95 38.97
N ASP A 49 16.84 -14.70 38.85
CA ASP A 49 18.19 -14.26 39.23
C ASP A 49 18.60 -13.00 38.44
N ILE A 50 18.30 -12.97 37.14
CA ILE A 50 18.55 -11.79 36.28
C ILE A 50 17.70 -10.59 36.74
N LYS A 51 16.40 -10.80 37.01
CA LYS A 51 15.52 -9.72 37.49
C LYS A 51 16.03 -9.16 38.81
N LEU A 52 16.49 -10.01 39.72
CA LEU A 52 17.01 -9.60 41.02
C LEU A 52 18.29 -8.78 40.84
N ALA A 53 19.24 -9.25 40.02
CA ALA A 53 20.47 -8.51 39.72
C ALA A 53 20.20 -7.14 39.09
N LEU A 54 19.19 -7.05 38.20
CA LEU A 54 18.75 -5.79 37.60
C LEU A 54 18.06 -4.86 38.61
N SER A 55 17.27 -5.43 39.52
CA SER A 55 16.57 -4.66 40.56
C SER A 55 17.54 -4.09 41.59
N GLU A 56 18.61 -4.81 41.92
CA GLU A 56 19.68 -4.36 42.82
C GLU A 56 20.45 -3.14 42.24
N HIS A 57 20.45 -2.97 40.91
CA HIS A 57 21.06 -1.81 40.24
C HIS A 57 20.11 -0.60 40.11
N GLN A 58 18.88 -0.69 40.59
CA GLN A 58 17.85 0.32 40.40
C GLN A 58 17.62 1.16 41.68
N GLU A 59 18.67 1.78 42.21
CA GLU A 59 18.54 2.73 43.35
C GLU A 59 17.95 4.09 42.96
N ASN A 60 17.81 4.38 41.67
CA ASN A 60 17.33 5.69 41.21
C ASN A 60 15.93 5.57 40.62
N TYR A 61 14.92 5.88 41.45
CA TYR A 61 13.59 6.19 40.96
C TYR A 61 13.66 7.43 40.07
N ILE A 62 13.63 7.22 38.76
CA ILE A 62 13.54 8.31 37.78
C ILE A 62 12.07 8.71 37.70
N GLU A 63 11.73 9.89 38.21
CA GLU A 63 10.41 10.49 37.97
C GLU A 63 10.23 10.73 36.47
N ILE A 64 9.47 9.85 35.80
CA ILE A 64 9.09 10.05 34.41
C ILE A 64 8.10 11.23 34.38
N PRO A 65 8.44 12.35 33.71
CA PRO A 65 7.54 13.49 33.62
C PRO A 65 6.26 13.08 32.90
N LYS A 66 5.11 13.61 33.36
CA LYS A 66 3.83 13.39 32.70
C LYS A 66 3.90 13.90 31.26
N ILE A 67 3.74 13.00 30.30
CA ILE A 67 3.59 13.35 28.90
C ILE A 67 2.22 14.02 28.75
N ASN A 68 2.19 15.34 28.58
CA ASN A 68 0.99 16.06 28.22
C ASN A 68 0.67 15.78 26.75
N ILE A 69 -0.06 14.69 26.48
CA ILE A 69 -0.60 14.43 25.16
C ILE A 69 -1.68 15.50 24.92
N PRO A 70 -1.50 16.42 23.97
CA PRO A 70 -2.55 17.40 23.68
C PRO A 70 -3.80 16.62 23.28
N HIS A 71 -4.91 16.88 23.98
CA HIS A 71 -6.20 16.34 23.58
C HIS A 71 -6.41 16.75 22.13
N GLN A 72 -6.36 15.79 21.20
CA GLN A 72 -6.66 16.04 19.80
C GLN A 72 -8.15 16.38 19.74
N ILE A 73 -8.45 17.68 19.81
CA ILE A 73 -9.77 18.18 19.50
C ILE A 73 -9.96 17.83 18.04
N ASN A 74 -10.76 16.79 17.78
CA ASN A 74 -11.19 16.40 16.45
C ASN A 74 -11.99 17.58 15.86
N ARG A 75 -11.27 18.57 15.33
CA ARG A 75 -11.81 19.63 14.49
C ARG A 75 -12.27 18.93 13.23
N ARG A 76 -13.52 18.44 13.23
CA ARG A 76 -14.21 17.99 12.03
C ARG A 76 -14.11 19.14 11.04
N ARG A 77 -13.22 19.01 10.05
CA ARG A 77 -13.11 19.99 8.97
C ARG A 77 -14.48 20.05 8.30
N PRO A 78 -15.02 21.23 7.97
CA PRO A 78 -16.30 21.34 7.28
C PRO A 78 -16.14 20.87 5.83
N VAL A 79 -16.08 19.55 5.62
CA VAL A 79 -15.85 18.90 4.32
C VAL A 79 -16.91 19.33 3.30
N LEU A 80 -18.13 19.61 3.77
CA LEU A 80 -19.24 20.12 2.96
C LEU A 80 -18.92 21.47 2.31
N LYS A 81 -18.29 22.41 3.05
CA LYS A 81 -17.94 23.73 2.49
C LYS A 81 -16.90 23.61 1.38
N MET A 82 -15.89 22.77 1.58
CA MET A 82 -14.87 22.52 0.55
C MET A 82 -15.45 21.85 -0.69
N ARG A 83 -16.37 20.89 -0.54
CA ARG A 83 -17.05 20.25 -1.68
C ARG A 83 -17.86 21.24 -2.51
N MET A 84 -18.55 22.19 -1.87
CA MET A 84 -19.31 23.23 -2.60
C MET A 84 -18.40 24.17 -3.38
N ILE A 85 -17.24 24.56 -2.82
CA ILE A 85 -16.27 25.41 -3.51
C ILE A 85 -15.74 24.71 -4.77
N TYR A 86 -15.36 23.44 -4.67
CA TYR A 86 -14.89 22.67 -5.82
C TYR A 86 -15.98 22.52 -6.90
N ALA A 87 -17.20 22.18 -6.50
CA ALA A 87 -18.32 22.05 -7.44
C ALA A 87 -18.62 23.37 -8.17
N LEU A 88 -18.62 24.50 -7.45
CA LEU A 88 -18.82 25.82 -8.04
C LEU A 88 -17.70 26.18 -9.02
N SER A 89 -16.44 25.94 -8.63
CA SER A 89 -15.28 26.23 -9.50
C SER A 89 -15.30 25.44 -10.81
N ALA A 90 -15.67 24.15 -10.75
CA ALA A 90 -15.77 23.30 -11.93
C ALA A 90 -16.89 23.76 -12.87
N ALA A 91 -18.06 24.13 -12.33
CA ALA A 91 -19.17 24.66 -13.12
C ALA A 91 -18.80 25.98 -13.83
N CYS A 92 -18.06 26.87 -13.16
CA CYS A 92 -17.57 28.12 -13.75
C CYS A 92 -16.57 27.88 -14.89
N LEU A 93 -15.63 26.94 -14.72
CA LEU A 93 -14.66 26.58 -15.76
C LEU A 93 -15.34 25.96 -16.98
N LEU A 94 -16.29 25.05 -16.78
CA LEU A 94 -17.07 24.45 -17.88
C LEU A 94 -17.88 25.51 -18.63
N SER A 95 -18.55 26.40 -17.90
CA SER A 95 -19.30 27.50 -18.50
C SER A 95 -18.40 28.45 -19.29
N PHE A 96 -17.21 28.75 -18.76
CA PHE A 96 -16.21 29.55 -19.46
C PHE A 96 -15.77 28.87 -20.77
N PHE A 97 -15.44 27.59 -20.74
CA PHE A 97 -15.07 26.83 -21.95
C PHE A 97 -16.17 26.84 -23.02
N VAL A 98 -17.43 26.63 -22.63
CA VAL A 98 -18.56 26.66 -23.56
C VAL A 98 -18.74 28.05 -24.19
N LEU A 99 -18.50 29.11 -23.42
CA LEU A 99 -18.60 30.48 -23.92
C LEU A 99 -17.41 30.90 -24.80
N THR A 100 -16.19 30.43 -24.50
CA THR A 100 -15.00 30.80 -25.27
C THR A 100 -14.81 29.98 -26.54
N PHE A 101 -15.29 28.74 -26.55
CA PHE A 101 -15.27 27.85 -27.72
C PHE A 101 -16.70 27.63 -28.22
N PRO A 102 -17.35 28.66 -28.79
CA PRO A 102 -18.60 28.43 -29.49
C PRO A 102 -18.31 27.40 -30.59
N ASN A 103 -19.07 26.31 -30.58
CA ASN A 103 -18.95 25.23 -31.54
C ASN A 103 -19.31 25.81 -32.92
N LYS A 104 -18.33 26.39 -33.60
CA LYS A 104 -18.43 26.80 -35.00
C LYS A 104 -18.48 25.49 -35.77
N GLY A 105 -19.69 24.98 -35.97
CA GLY A 105 -19.98 23.78 -36.74
C GLY A 105 -19.77 23.96 -38.24
N ASP A 106 -18.82 24.81 -38.65
CA ASP A 106 -18.34 24.89 -40.02
C ASP A 106 -16.89 24.40 -39.97
N PHE A 107 -16.73 23.09 -40.15
CA PHE A 107 -15.47 22.58 -40.68
C PHE A 107 -15.34 23.15 -42.09
N ASP A 108 -14.26 23.87 -42.35
CA ASP A 108 -13.99 24.45 -43.65
C ASP A 108 -14.04 23.30 -44.68
N GLN A 109 -15.00 23.34 -45.61
CA GLN A 109 -15.29 22.24 -46.54
C GLN A 109 -14.19 22.04 -47.61
N ASP A 110 -13.04 22.68 -47.44
CA ASP A 110 -11.88 22.62 -48.34
C ASP A 110 -10.61 22.09 -47.65
N GLU A 111 -10.68 21.65 -46.38
CA GLU A 111 -9.52 21.09 -45.68
C GLU A 111 -9.38 19.57 -45.90
N ILE A 112 -8.34 19.17 -46.62
CA ILE A 112 -7.92 17.77 -46.71
C ILE A 112 -7.24 17.40 -45.39
N THR A 113 -7.84 16.46 -44.66
CA THR A 113 -7.24 15.96 -43.41
C THR A 113 -6.31 14.79 -43.74
N MET A 114 -5.03 14.94 -43.43
CA MET A 114 -4.04 13.86 -43.52
C MET A 114 -3.76 13.29 -42.13
N LEU A 115 -4.03 11.99 -41.95
CA LEU A 115 -3.61 11.23 -40.78
C LEU A 115 -2.49 10.28 -41.17
N GLU A 116 -1.38 10.37 -40.44
CA GLU A 116 -0.28 9.42 -40.53
C GLU A 116 -0.40 8.43 -39.36
N SER A 117 -0.51 7.15 -39.68
CA SER A 117 -0.45 6.06 -38.72
C SER A 117 0.66 5.08 -39.10
N PHE A 118 1.40 4.65 -38.09
CA PHE A 118 2.21 3.45 -38.20
C PHE A 118 1.27 2.28 -37.99
N ASP A 119 1.23 1.36 -38.95
CA ASP A 119 0.40 0.16 -38.88
C ASP A 119 0.79 -0.69 -37.66
N ASP A 120 -0.11 -1.56 -37.20
CA ASP A 120 0.10 -2.43 -36.02
C ASP A 120 1.29 -3.42 -36.19
N ASP A 121 1.85 -3.54 -37.39
CA ASP A 121 3.01 -4.37 -37.74
C ASP A 121 4.36 -3.60 -37.65
N PHE A 122 4.58 -2.85 -36.58
CA PHE A 122 5.86 -2.17 -36.33
C PHE A 122 6.99 -3.20 -36.12
N ASP A 123 7.86 -3.37 -37.12
CA ASP A 123 9.06 -4.22 -37.00
C ASP A 123 10.20 -3.43 -36.34
N ALA A 124 10.46 -3.74 -35.07
CA ALA A 124 11.53 -3.13 -34.28
C ALA A 124 12.95 -3.45 -34.78
N ASN A 125 13.10 -4.37 -35.75
CA ASN A 125 14.39 -4.71 -36.34
C ASN A 125 14.73 -3.87 -37.59
N LEU A 126 13.77 -3.09 -38.11
CA LEU A 126 13.98 -2.22 -39.26
C LEU A 126 14.21 -0.77 -38.81
N PRO A 127 15.15 -0.04 -39.45
CA PRO A 127 15.29 1.40 -39.22
C PRO A 127 14.06 2.15 -39.76
N VAL A 128 13.77 3.33 -39.19
CA VAL A 128 12.54 4.11 -39.43
C VAL A 128 12.30 4.42 -40.91
N ASP A 129 13.37 4.59 -41.68
CA ASP A 129 13.35 4.85 -43.13
C ASP A 129 12.94 3.64 -43.98
N GLN A 130 12.82 2.45 -43.37
CA GLN A 130 12.41 1.21 -44.04
C GLN A 130 11.07 0.68 -43.51
N GLN A 131 10.44 1.42 -42.60
CA GLN A 131 9.13 1.05 -42.05
C GLN A 131 8.01 1.44 -43.02
N LYS A 132 7.02 0.56 -43.16
CA LYS A 132 5.84 0.83 -43.98
C LYS A 132 5.00 1.89 -43.30
N MET A 133 4.82 3.04 -43.95
CA MET A 133 3.97 4.11 -43.46
C MET A 133 2.64 4.09 -44.23
N MET A 134 1.53 4.18 -43.50
CA MET A 134 0.21 4.35 -44.09
C MET A 134 -0.23 5.80 -43.92
N ILE A 135 -0.50 6.47 -45.03
CA ILE A 135 -1.06 7.81 -45.04
C ILE A 135 -2.54 7.69 -45.40
N HIS A 136 -3.41 8.07 -44.46
CA HIS A 136 -4.84 8.21 -44.71
C HIS A 136 -5.13 9.65 -45.11
N VAL A 137 -5.61 9.84 -46.34
CA VAL A 137 -6.08 11.13 -46.85
C VAL A 137 -7.59 11.11 -46.84
N VAL A 138 -8.20 12.01 -46.06
CA VAL A 138 -9.65 12.18 -45.99
C VAL A 138 -10.03 13.40 -46.81
N ASP A 139 -10.72 13.17 -47.92
CA ASP A 139 -11.28 14.23 -48.77
C ASP A 139 -12.42 14.97 -48.05
N PRO A 140 -12.77 16.19 -48.46
CA PRO A 140 -13.86 16.96 -47.85
C PRO A 140 -15.25 16.31 -47.99
N THR A 141 -15.38 15.34 -48.89
CA THR A 141 -16.58 14.51 -49.06
C THR A 141 -16.65 13.34 -48.07
N GLY A 142 -15.65 13.19 -47.20
CA GLY A 142 -15.52 12.08 -46.25
C GLY A 142 -14.98 10.78 -46.88
N LYS A 143 -14.51 10.83 -48.13
CA LYS A 143 -13.89 9.67 -48.78
C LYS A 143 -12.46 9.49 -48.27
N VAL A 144 -12.16 8.32 -47.73
CA VAL A 144 -10.82 7.95 -47.25
C VAL A 144 -10.06 7.26 -48.38
N THR A 145 -8.84 7.74 -48.65
CA THR A 145 -7.91 7.13 -49.60
C THR A 145 -6.62 6.76 -48.86
N GLU A 146 -6.16 5.53 -49.06
CA GLU A 146 -4.99 4.98 -48.36
C GLU A 146 -3.79 4.94 -49.29
N PHE A 147 -2.66 5.49 -48.83
CA PHE A 147 -1.39 5.44 -49.54
C PHE A 147 -0.36 4.70 -48.70
N HIS A 148 0.30 3.71 -49.30
CA HIS A 148 1.43 3.01 -48.71
C HIS A 148 2.73 3.63 -49.22
N VAL A 149 3.49 4.24 -48.31
CA VAL A 149 4.84 4.74 -48.61
C VAL A 149 5.84 3.70 -48.10
N LYS A 150 6.75 3.29 -48.99
CA LYS A 150 7.85 2.36 -48.70
C LYS A 150 9.13 3.11 -48.42
#